data_AF-A0A645H2X2-F1
#
_entry.id   AF-A0A645H2X2-F1
#
_cell.length_a   1.000
_cell.length_b   1.000
_cell.length_c   1.000
_cell.angle_alpha   90.00
_cell.angle_beta   90.00
_cell.angle_gamma   90.00
#
_symmetry.space_group_name_H-M   'P 1'
#
loop_
_entity.id
_entity.type
_entity.pdbx_description
1 polymer ?
#
loop_
_entity_poly.entity_id
_entity_poly.type
_entity_poly.pdbx_seq_one_letter_code
_entity_poly.pdbx_strand_id
1 'polypeptide(L)'
;MLLEVRQIKVNAEKTMKMDQAPFPLLYFISDGSGTGFDKTRWQSTLIEYVQAKGGSFKLLPCSHYVHSIKYQEIYEQSRRFLQSLSDR
;
A
#
# COMPACT_ATOMS: atom_id res chain seq x y z
N MET A 1 19.51 -3.41 20.15
CA MET A 1 19.58 -3.09 18.71
C MET A 1 20.21 -4.17 17.81
N LEU A 2 21.43 -4.68 17.99
CA LEU A 2 22.00 -5.69 17.05
C LEU A 2 21.17 -6.98 16.92
N LEU A 3 20.60 -7.47 18.04
CA LEU A 3 19.69 -8.63 18.03
C LEU A 3 18.34 -8.29 17.39
N GLU A 4 17.82 -7.07 17.58
CA GLU A 4 16.59 -6.61 16.95
C GLU A 4 16.73 -6.54 15.44
N VAL A 5 17.86 -6.03 14.92
CA VAL A 5 18.12 -5.96 13.47
C VAL A 5 18.14 -7.35 12.83
N ARG A 6 18.68 -8.37 13.51
CA ARG A 6 18.61 -9.76 13.03
C ARG A 6 17.18 -10.28 13.01
N GLN A 7 16.40 -9.92 14.04
CA GLN A 7 15.02 -10.34 14.15
C GLN A 7 14.11 -9.66 13.12
N ILE A 8 14.43 -8.46 12.63
CA ILE A 8 13.69 -7.78 11.56
C ILE A 8 13.58 -8.67 10.32
N LYS A 9 14.71 -9.23 9.83
CA LYS A 9 14.70 -10.06 8.62
C LYS A 9 13.90 -11.36 8.83
N VAL A 10 14.14 -12.02 9.96
CA VAL A 10 13.43 -13.26 10.33
C VAL A 10 11.91 -13.01 10.45
N ASN A 11 11.51 -11.88 11.02
CA ASN A 11 10.10 -11.52 11.16
C ASN A 11 9.48 -11.19 9.80
N ALA A 12 10.17 -10.43 8.93
CA ALA A 12 9.69 -10.10 7.60
C ALA A 12 9.42 -11.37 6.76
N GLU A 13 10.35 -12.34 6.79
CA GLU A 13 10.18 -13.62 6.09
C GLU A 13 8.99 -14.44 6.64
N LYS A 14 8.77 -14.43 7.96
CA LYS A 14 7.60 -15.07 8.58
C LYS A 14 6.31 -14.39 8.15
N THR A 15 6.25 -13.07 8.18
CA THR A 15 5.08 -12.28 7.78
C THR A 15 4.73 -12.53 6.31
N MET A 16 5.72 -12.57 5.42
CA MET A 16 5.49 -12.89 4.00
C MET A 16 4.83 -14.25 3.78
N LYS A 17 5.20 -15.27 4.57
CA LYS A 17 4.63 -16.62 4.47
C LYS A 17 3.20 -16.72 5.03
N MET A 18 2.85 -15.82 5.95
CA MET A 18 1.51 -15.78 6.58
C MET A 18 0.54 -14.87 5.83
N ASP A 19 1.04 -13.95 5.00
CA ASP A 19 0.20 -13.03 4.25
C ASP A 19 -0.52 -13.75 3.10
N GLN A 20 -1.70 -14.28 3.40
CA GLN A 20 -2.59 -14.94 2.45
C GLN A 20 -3.71 -14.04 1.93
N ALA A 21 -3.64 -12.71 2.15
CA ALA A 21 -4.73 -11.75 1.95
C ALA A 21 -5.79 -12.16 0.91
N PRO A 22 -6.87 -12.86 1.31
CA PRO A 22 -7.85 -13.40 0.36
C PRO A 22 -8.92 -12.35 -0.01
N PHE A 23 -8.66 -11.07 0.28
CA PHE A 23 -9.62 -9.99 0.15
C PHE A 23 -9.25 -9.03 -0.99
N PRO A 24 -10.25 -8.46 -1.69
CA PRO A 24 -10.01 -7.41 -2.67
C PRO A 24 -9.21 -6.25 -2.10
N LEU A 25 -8.11 -5.90 -2.76
CA LEU A 25 -7.16 -4.89 -2.29
C LEU A 25 -7.19 -3.65 -3.17
N LEU A 26 -7.37 -2.48 -2.56
CA LEU A 26 -7.17 -1.17 -3.20
C LEU A 26 -6.17 -0.34 -2.38
N TYR A 27 -5.06 0.07 -3.00
CA TYR A 27 -4.02 0.88 -2.38
C TYR A 27 -4.02 2.32 -2.89
N PHE A 28 -3.79 3.28 -1.99
CA PHE A 28 -3.60 4.69 -2.31
C PHE A 28 -2.16 5.09 -2.02
N ILE A 29 -1.40 5.47 -3.04
CA ILE A 29 0.05 5.61 -2.98
C ILE A 29 0.44 7.08 -3.18
N SER A 30 1.07 7.69 -2.18
CA SER A 30 1.62 9.06 -2.23
C SER A 30 2.78 9.21 -3.23
N ASP A 31 3.28 10.43 -3.40
CA ASP A 31 4.54 10.70 -4.11
C ASP A 31 5.80 10.37 -3.28
N GLY A 32 5.64 10.01 -2.00
CA GLY A 32 6.74 9.61 -1.12
C GLY A 32 7.37 10.77 -0.34
N SER A 33 6.95 12.02 -0.57
CA SER A 33 7.44 13.16 0.20
C SER A 33 7.13 12.98 1.68
N GLY A 34 8.16 13.06 2.52
CA GLY A 34 8.06 12.87 3.98
C GLY A 34 8.29 11.44 4.46
N THR A 35 8.56 10.47 3.58
CA THR A 35 8.87 9.07 3.97
C THR A 35 10.37 8.80 4.11
N GLY A 36 11.22 9.69 3.58
CA GLY A 36 12.67 9.48 3.51
C GLY A 36 13.13 8.61 2.34
N PHE A 37 12.21 8.19 1.46
CA PHE A 37 12.51 7.48 0.22
C PHE A 37 12.38 8.41 -0.99
N ASP A 38 13.14 8.13 -2.04
CA ASP A 38 12.89 8.75 -3.33
C ASP A 38 11.53 8.28 -3.89
N LYS A 39 10.88 9.15 -4.67
CA LYS A 39 9.55 8.91 -5.21
C LYS A 39 9.47 7.58 -5.99
N THR A 40 10.45 7.32 -6.84
CA THR A 40 10.45 6.14 -7.72
C THR A 40 10.50 4.87 -6.89
N ARG A 41 11.45 4.77 -5.96
CA ARG A 41 11.59 3.63 -5.05
C ARG A 41 10.38 3.45 -4.15
N TRP A 42 9.83 4.55 -3.63
CA TRP A 42 8.62 4.52 -2.82
C TRP A 42 7.44 3.92 -3.58
N GLN A 43 7.16 4.46 -4.78
CA GLN A 43 6.02 4.04 -5.58
C GLN A 43 6.22 2.63 -6.14
N SER A 44 7.39 2.30 -6.67
CA SER A 44 7.66 0.98 -7.25
C SER A 44 7.50 -0.13 -6.21
N THR A 45 8.05 0.05 -5.01
CA THR A 45 7.95 -0.92 -3.91
C THR A 45 6.49 -1.25 -3.57
N LEU A 46 5.63 -0.22 -3.48
CA LEU A 46 4.22 -0.40 -3.14
C LEU A 46 3.42 -0.99 -4.31
N ILE A 47 3.70 -0.57 -5.54
CA ILE A 47 3.05 -1.11 -6.74
C ILE A 47 3.37 -2.60 -6.90
N GLU A 48 4.64 -2.98 -6.76
CA GLU A 48 5.09 -4.39 -6.85
C GLU A 48 4.37 -5.27 -5.83
N TYR A 49 4.25 -4.79 -4.57
CA TYR A 49 3.50 -5.50 -3.53
C TYR A 49 2.02 -5.69 -3.92
N VAL A 50 1.35 -4.63 -4.34
CA VAL A 50 -0.09 -4.68 -4.67
C VAL A 50 -0.34 -5.60 -5.87
N GLN A 51 0.51 -5.53 -6.90
CA GLN A 51 0.41 -6.38 -8.08
C GLN A 51 0.66 -7.85 -7.75
N ALA A 52 1.64 -8.16 -6.89
CA ALA A 52 1.89 -9.53 -6.42
C ALA A 52 0.69 -10.13 -5.67
N LYS A 53 -0.20 -9.29 -5.13
CA LYS A 53 -1.44 -9.69 -4.45
C LYS A 53 -2.69 -9.61 -5.35
N GLY A 54 -2.55 -9.31 -6.64
CA GLY A 54 -3.69 -9.12 -7.55
C GLY A 54 -4.57 -7.91 -7.20
N GLY A 55 -4.04 -6.97 -6.42
CA GLY A 55 -4.74 -5.77 -6.00
C GLY A 55 -4.75 -4.66 -7.06
N SER A 56 -5.56 -3.64 -6.79
CA SER A 56 -5.60 -2.38 -7.54
C SER A 56 -4.91 -1.27 -6.76
N PHE A 57 -4.40 -0.24 -7.45
CA PHE A 57 -3.84 0.93 -6.80
C PHE A 57 -4.22 2.23 -7.50
N LYS A 58 -4.08 3.34 -6.77
CA LYS A 58 -4.17 4.72 -7.27
C LYS A 58 -2.97 5.51 -6.79
N LEU A 59 -2.33 6.21 -7.72
CA LEU A 59 -1.27 7.17 -7.40
C LEU A 59 -1.91 8.51 -7.06
N LEU A 60 -1.56 9.05 -5.89
CA LEU A 60 -2.03 10.34 -5.41
C LEU A 60 -0.86 11.33 -5.45
N PRO A 61 -0.96 12.47 -6.17
CA PRO A 61 0.09 13.47 -6.23
C PRO A 61 0.09 14.33 -4.95
N CYS A 62 0.47 13.73 -3.83
CA CYS A 62 0.58 14.38 -2.52
C CYS A 62 1.58 13.64 -1.61
N SER A 63 1.96 14.29 -0.51
CA SER A 63 2.89 13.75 0.50
C SER A 63 2.30 12.59 1.31
N HIS A 64 3.10 12.02 2.21
CA HIS A 64 2.81 10.76 2.91
C HIS A 64 1.45 10.69 3.61
N TYR A 65 0.97 11.78 4.20
CA TYR A 65 -0.30 11.81 4.94
C TYR A 65 -1.52 11.94 4.00
N VAL A 66 -1.66 10.99 3.08
CA VAL A 66 -2.69 10.98 2.03
C VAL A 66 -4.11 11.11 2.60
N HIS A 67 -4.37 10.53 3.77
CA HIS A 67 -5.67 10.59 4.45
C HIS A 67 -6.02 12.00 4.95
N SER A 68 -5.05 12.89 5.13
CA SER A 68 -5.29 14.29 5.48
C SER A 68 -5.47 15.18 4.26
N ILE A 69 -4.84 14.82 3.13
CA ILE A 69 -4.74 15.68 1.94
C ILE A 69 -5.78 15.30 0.88
N LYS A 70 -6.02 14.00 0.68
CA LYS A 70 -6.81 13.43 -0.42
C LYS A 70 -8.00 12.61 0.09
N TYR A 71 -8.52 12.93 1.28
CA TYR A 71 -9.62 12.18 1.91
C TYR A 71 -10.87 12.07 1.03
N GLN A 72 -11.21 13.12 0.27
CA GLN A 72 -12.37 13.11 -0.65
C GLN A 72 -12.16 12.12 -1.80
N GLU A 73 -10.97 12.15 -2.43
CA GLU A 73 -10.63 11.23 -3.53
C GLU A 73 -10.59 9.78 -3.02
N ILE A 74 -10.00 9.54 -1.85
CA ILE A 74 -10.00 8.24 -1.19
C ILE A 74 -11.44 7.75 -0.96
N TYR A 75 -12.30 8.60 -0.39
CA TYR A 75 -13.71 8.27 -0.15
C TYR A 75 -14.44 7.85 -1.44
N GLU A 76 -14.33 8.65 -2.49
CA GLU A 76 -15.00 8.36 -3.76
C GLU A 76 -14.50 7.07 -4.41
N GLN A 77 -13.17 6.88 -4.45
CA GLN A 77 -12.58 5.69 -5.04
C GLN A 77 -12.89 4.43 -4.22
N SER A 78 -12.89 4.52 -2.89
CA SER A 78 -13.30 3.43 -2.01
C SER A 78 -14.75 3.03 -2.26
N ARG A 79 -15.67 3.98 -2.41
CA ARG A 79 -17.07 3.68 -2.74
C ARG A 79 -17.20 2.98 -4.09
N ARG A 80 -16.54 3.51 -5.14
CA ARG A 80 -16.55 2.90 -6.48
C ARG A 80 -15.97 1.49 -6.47
N PHE A 81 -14.89 1.28 -5.73
CA PHE A 81 -14.27 -0.03 -5.59
C PHE A 81 -15.22 -1.03 -4.92
N LEU A 82 -15.85 -0.66 -3.81
CA LEU A 82 -16.83 -1.53 -3.13
C LEU A 82 -18.02 -1.86 -4.04
N GLN A 83 -18.55 -0.88 -4.78
CA GLN A 83 -19.61 -1.12 -5.77
C GLN A 83 -19.17 -2.11 -6.86
N SER A 84 -17.94 -1.97 -7.37
CA SER A 84 -17.40 -2.90 -8.39
C SER A 84 -17.20 -4.34 -7.90
N LEU A 85 -17.30 -4.57 -6.59
CA LEU A 85 -17.25 -5.89 -5.96
C LEU A 85 -18.65 -6.46 -5.72
N SER A 86 -19.67 -5.61 -5.50
CA SER A 86 -21.06 -6.07 -5.35
C SER A 86 -21.70 -6.48 -6.67
N ASP A 87 -21.19 -5.98 -7.79
CA ASP A 87 -21.68 -6.29 -9.13
C ASP A 87 -21.05 -7.59 -9.72
N ARG A 88 -20.30 -8.36 -8.92
CA ARG A 88 -19.63 -9.61 -9.31
C ARG A 88 -20.29 -10.85 -8.73
#